data_AF-F2TZM9-F1
#
_entry.id   AF-F2TZM9-F1
#
_cell.length_a   1.000
_cell.length_b   1.000
_cell.length_c   1.000
_cell.angle_alpha   90.00
_cell.angle_beta   90.00
_cell.angle_gamma   90.00
#
_symmetry.space_group_name_H-M   'P 1'
#
loop_
_entity.id
_entity.type
_entity.pdbx_description
1 polymer ?
#
loop_
_entity_poly.entity_id
_entity_poly.type
_entity_poly.pdbx_seq_one_letter_code
_entity_poly.pdbx_strand_id
1 'polypeptide(L)'
;MHRATRCLAAVQHVTVLGAGLMGGGIAQVAAATSHKVCLVDVSSDVLDAGLKRIENSLSRVARKKFRDNEEEANEYVAATMVRTAACHGHPMGPFQLLDYVGLDTTSFITHGWARDYPDVELFQPVKSIDEKVERGEMGAKSGKGYYEHK
;
A
#
# COMPACT_ATOMS: atom_id res chain seq x y z
N MET A 1 -6.56 20.19 32.80
CA MET A 1 -7.07 18.82 32.86
C MET A 1 -7.47 18.39 31.44
N HIS A 2 -6.91 17.27 30.99
CA HIS A 2 -7.19 16.48 29.78
C HIS A 2 -7.04 17.12 28.38
N ARG A 3 -5.86 16.83 27.82
CA ARG A 3 -5.39 17.04 26.44
C ARG A 3 -6.23 16.32 25.39
N ALA A 4 -6.36 17.00 24.26
CA ALA A 4 -6.33 16.49 22.89
C ALA A 4 -7.40 15.46 22.49
N THR A 5 -8.43 15.98 21.85
CA THR A 5 -9.20 15.34 20.77
C THR A 5 -8.31 14.39 19.97
N ARG A 6 -8.53 13.09 20.15
CA ARG A 6 -7.97 12.03 19.32
C ARG A 6 -8.54 12.22 17.92
N CYS A 7 -7.84 12.99 17.09
CA CYS A 7 -8.05 12.98 15.66
C CYS A 7 -7.82 11.53 15.23
N LEU A 8 -8.90 10.79 14.91
CA LEU A 8 -8.76 9.51 14.24
C LEU A 8 -7.89 9.78 13.02
N ALA A 9 -6.72 9.13 12.93
CA ALA A 9 -5.96 9.16 11.70
C ALA A 9 -6.91 8.72 10.58
N ALA A 10 -7.22 9.63 9.64
CA ALA A 10 -8.19 9.40 8.58
C ALA A 10 -7.86 8.15 7.74
N VAL A 11 -6.60 7.71 7.79
CA VAL A 11 -6.10 6.49 7.20
C VAL A 11 -5.84 5.48 8.31
N GLN A 12 -6.49 4.32 8.25
CA GLN A 12 -6.21 3.19 9.16
C GLN A 12 -5.44 2.06 8.46
N HIS A 13 -5.54 2.00 7.13
CA HIS A 13 -5.01 0.96 6.28
C HIS A 13 -4.06 1.57 5.25
N VAL A 14 -2.84 1.06 5.18
CA VAL A 14 -1.79 1.52 4.26
C VAL A 14 -1.30 0.34 3.46
N THR A 15 -1.44 0.39 2.13
CA THR A 15 -0.83 -0.60 1.25
C THR A 15 0.45 -0.02 0.67
N VAL A 16 1.57 -0.71 0.88
CA VAL A 16 2.87 -0.34 0.33
C VAL A 16 3.18 -1.28 -0.83
N LEU A 17 3.32 -0.71 -2.02
CA LEU A 17 3.67 -1.43 -3.24
C LEU A 17 5.19 -1.34 -3.43
N GLY A 18 5.86 -2.49 -3.42
CA GLY A 18 7.30 -2.64 -3.49
C GLY A 18 7.95 -2.82 -2.12
N ALA A 19 8.64 -3.93 -1.92
CA ALA A 19 9.37 -4.31 -0.70
C ALA A 19 10.88 -3.98 -0.77
N GLY A 20 11.26 -3.05 -1.65
CA GLY A 20 12.62 -2.52 -1.75
C GLY A 20 13.06 -1.72 -0.51
N LEU A 21 14.22 -1.06 -0.60
CA LEU A 21 14.83 -0.33 0.53
C LEU A 21 13.89 0.73 1.13
N MET A 22 13.27 1.55 0.28
CA MET A 22 12.35 2.60 0.74
C MET A 22 11.00 2.04 1.17
N GLY A 23 10.46 1.07 0.42
CA GLY A 23 9.16 0.45 0.72
C GLY A 23 9.14 -0.26 2.07
N GLY A 24 10.20 -1.01 2.41
CA GLY A 24 10.36 -1.59 3.74
C GLY A 24 10.42 -0.53 4.85
N GLY A 25 11.09 0.60 4.59
CA GLY A 25 11.15 1.72 5.55
C GLY A 25 9.80 2.42 5.75
N ILE A 26 9.06 2.66 4.66
CA ILE A 26 7.69 3.22 4.71
C ILE A 26 6.76 2.28 5.48
N ALA A 27 6.81 0.98 5.17
CA ALA A 27 6.02 -0.04 5.86
C ALA A 27 6.33 -0.08 7.36
N GLN A 28 7.61 -0.02 7.73
CA GLN A 28 8.02 0.04 9.14
C GLN A 28 7.45 1.26 9.86
N VAL A 29 7.58 2.46 9.27
CA VAL A 29 7.11 3.70 9.90
C VAL A 29 5.58 3.72 10.01
N ALA A 30 4.89 3.25 8.98
CA ALA A 30 3.43 3.14 8.97
C ALA A 30 2.94 2.14 10.05
N ALA A 31 3.58 0.97 10.17
CA ALA A 31 3.21 -0.03 11.17
C ALA A 31 3.54 0.44 12.61
N ALA A 32 4.66 1.17 12.79
CA ALA A 32 5.07 1.76 14.06
C ALA A 32 4.09 2.86 14.54
N THR A 33 3.40 3.53 13.62
CA THR A 33 2.38 4.55 13.92
C THR A 33 0.98 3.97 14.08
N SER A 34 0.87 2.65 14.26
CA SER A 34 -0.39 1.92 14.48
C SER A 34 -1.33 1.85 13.28
N HIS A 35 -0.80 1.99 12.06
CA HIS A 35 -1.56 1.69 10.83
C HIS A 35 -1.46 0.19 10.52
N LYS A 36 -2.53 -0.37 9.95
CA LYS A 36 -2.49 -1.73 9.35
C LYS A 36 -1.79 -1.62 8.01
N VAL A 37 -0.66 -2.30 7.85
CA VAL A 37 0.17 -2.23 6.66
C VAL A 37 0.09 -3.52 5.86
N CYS A 38 -0.19 -3.40 4.57
CA CYS A 38 -0.14 -4.49 3.61
C CYS A 38 1.03 -4.24 2.68
N LEU A 39 2.11 -5.03 2.79
CA LEU A 39 3.27 -4.94 1.93
C LEU A 39 3.11 -5.91 0.76
N VAL A 40 3.16 -5.40 -0.46
CA VAL A 40 2.96 -6.17 -1.70
C VAL A 40 4.21 -6.04 -2.56
N ASP A 41 4.72 -7.15 -3.08
CA ASP A 41 5.74 -7.16 -4.12
C ASP A 41 5.42 -8.23 -5.16
N VAL A 42 5.99 -8.11 -6.36
CA VAL A 42 5.80 -9.07 -7.46
C VAL A 42 6.55 -10.38 -7.20
N SER A 43 7.66 -10.32 -6.45
CA SER A 43 8.49 -11.47 -6.13
C SER A 43 8.42 -11.79 -4.64
N SER A 44 8.20 -13.06 -4.31
CA SER A 44 8.22 -13.55 -2.93
C SER A 44 9.58 -13.35 -2.26
N ASP A 45 10.67 -13.49 -3.02
CA ASP A 45 12.03 -13.35 -2.51
C ASP A 45 12.31 -11.91 -2.04
N VAL A 46 11.79 -10.93 -2.78
CA VAL A 46 11.94 -9.49 -2.46
C VAL A 46 11.10 -9.14 -1.24
N LEU A 47 9.91 -9.72 -1.12
CA LEU A 47 9.03 -9.50 0.02
C LEU A 47 9.59 -10.12 1.31
N ASP A 48 10.15 -11.33 1.25
CA ASP A 48 10.88 -11.95 2.37
C ASP A 48 12.11 -11.14 2.77
N ALA A 49 12.85 -10.61 1.80
CA ALA A 49 13.96 -9.70 2.07
C ALA A 49 13.48 -8.39 2.71
N GLY A 50 12.31 -7.87 2.31
CA GLY A 50 11.65 -6.71 2.92
C GLY A 50 11.28 -6.95 4.38
N LEU A 51 10.63 -8.08 4.67
CA LEU A 51 10.25 -8.48 6.03
C LEU A 51 11.48 -8.63 6.94
N LYS A 52 12.54 -9.32 6.48
CA LYS A 52 13.80 -9.45 7.23
C LYS A 52 14.44 -8.08 7.51
N ARG A 53 14.36 -7.13 6.59
CA ARG A 53 14.86 -5.76 6.81
C ARG A 53 14.04 -5.02 7.86
N ILE A 54 12.72 -5.15 7.82
CA ILE A 54 11.81 -4.54 8.81
C ILE A 54 12.13 -5.09 10.20
N GLU A 55 12.29 -6.41 10.35
CA GLU A 55 12.66 -7.06 11.61
C GLU A 55 14.00 -6.55 12.16
N ASN A 56 15.04 -6.51 11.33
CA ASN A 56 16.36 -5.98 11.70
C ASN A 56 16.35 -4.48 12.04
N SER A 57 15.43 -3.73 11.47
CA SER A 57 15.27 -2.31 11.77
C SER A 57 14.50 -2.11 13.08
N LEU A 58 13.44 -2.89 13.30
CA LEU A 58 12.64 -2.86 14.51
C LEU A 58 13.45 -3.28 15.73
N SER A 59 14.30 -4.31 15.64
CA SER A 59 15.19 -4.70 16.74
C SER A 59 16.16 -3.59 17.15
N ARG A 60 16.69 -2.82 16.18
CA ARG A 60 17.53 -1.63 16.44
C ARG A 60 16.75 -0.49 17.07
N VAL A 61 15.52 -0.25 16.63
CA VAL A 61 14.64 0.81 17.18
C VAL A 61 14.17 0.44 18.59
N ALA A 62 13.85 -0.82 18.85
CA ALA A 62 13.40 -1.33 20.13
C ALA A 62 14.50 -1.19 21.19
N ARG A 63 15.75 -1.59 20.87
CA ARG A 63 16.93 -1.38 21.75
C ARG A 63 17.17 0.09 22.12
N LYS A 64 16.80 1.03 21.24
CA LYS A 64 17.00 2.47 21.47
C LYS A 64 15.86 3.11 22.27
N LYS A 65 14.62 2.64 22.07
CA LYS A 65 13.43 3.17 22.78
C LYS A 65 13.23 2.55 24.15
N PHE A 66 13.58 1.28 24.33
CA PHE A 66 13.40 0.52 25.57
C PHE A 66 14.78 0.02 26.02
N ARG A 67 15.52 0.87 26.74
CA ARG A 67 16.88 0.56 27.22
C ARG A 67 16.92 -0.40 28.42
N ASP A 68 15.81 -0.50 29.17
CA ASP A 68 15.75 -1.23 30.45
C ASP A 68 14.63 -2.29 30.52
N ASN A 69 13.88 -2.53 29.43
CA ASN A 69 12.80 -3.52 29.42
C ASN A 69 12.78 -4.32 28.10
N GLU A 70 13.37 -5.52 28.13
CA GLU A 70 13.44 -6.43 26.97
C GLU A 70 12.06 -6.98 26.58
N GLU A 71 11.12 -7.04 27.53
CA GLU A 71 9.78 -7.58 27.31
C GLU A 71 8.92 -6.63 26.49
N GLU A 72 8.90 -5.33 26.84
CA GLU A 72 8.24 -4.28 26.05
C GLU A 72 8.87 -4.10 24.67
N ALA A 73 10.18 -4.31 24.56
CA ALA A 73 10.89 -4.26 23.28
C ALA A 73 10.40 -5.35 22.33
N ASN A 74 10.28 -6.59 22.83
CA ASN A 74 9.80 -7.73 22.04
C ASN A 74 8.32 -7.60 21.69
N GLU A 75 7.49 -7.11 22.62
CA GLU A 75 6.07 -6.87 22.37
C GLU A 75 5.86 -5.78 21.30
N TYR A 76 6.65 -4.69 21.33
CA TYR A 76 6.59 -3.64 20.31
C TYR A 76 6.95 -4.18 18.92
N VAL A 77 7.97 -5.02 18.83
CA VAL A 77 8.37 -5.68 17.56
C VAL A 77 7.25 -6.60 17.09
N ALA A 78 6.73 -7.48 17.96
CA ALA A 78 5.66 -8.41 17.62
C ALA A 78 4.38 -7.69 17.19
N ALA A 79 3.96 -6.65 17.91
CA ALA A 79 2.79 -5.84 17.58
C ALA A 79 2.96 -5.12 16.23
N THR A 80 4.16 -4.63 15.92
CA THR A 80 4.45 -3.98 14.64
C THR A 80 4.48 -4.99 13.49
N MET A 81 5.00 -6.19 13.73
CA MET A 81 5.02 -7.27 12.75
C MET A 81 3.61 -7.81 12.47
N VAL A 82 2.77 -8.00 13.48
CA VAL A 82 1.36 -8.40 13.30
C VAL A 82 0.58 -7.36 12.48
N ARG A 83 0.92 -6.07 12.59
CA ARG A 83 0.33 -5.01 11.77
C ARG A 83 0.83 -5.01 10.33
N THR A 84 1.96 -5.65 10.05
CA THR A 84 2.57 -5.72 8.72
C THR A 84 2.24 -7.07 8.09
N ALA A 85 1.16 -7.12 7.32
CA ALA A 85 0.83 -8.30 6.54
C ALA A 85 1.63 -8.31 5.24
N ALA A 86 2.30 -9.43 4.95
CA ALA A 86 2.83 -9.71 3.63
C ALA A 86 1.68 -10.18 2.74
N CYS A 87 1.19 -9.28 1.89
CA CYS A 87 0.10 -9.55 0.98
C CYS A 87 0.66 -10.18 -0.30
N HIS A 88 0.98 -11.46 -0.22
CA HIS A 88 1.36 -12.29 -1.37
C HIS A 88 0.14 -12.89 -2.05
N GLY A 89 0.18 -13.05 -3.37
CA GLY A 89 -0.73 -13.95 -4.09
C GLY A 89 -1.39 -13.37 -5.34
N HIS A 90 -1.22 -12.08 -5.64
CA HIS A 90 -1.72 -11.53 -6.90
C HIS A 90 -0.64 -11.67 -7.98
N PRO A 91 -0.89 -12.40 -9.10
CA PRO A 91 0.09 -12.60 -10.17
C PRO A 91 0.46 -11.30 -10.89
N MET A 92 -0.36 -10.25 -10.74
CA MET A 92 -0.12 -8.90 -11.24
C MET A 92 -0.48 -7.89 -10.16
N GLY A 93 0.37 -6.87 -10.01
CA GLY A 93 0.05 -5.71 -9.17
C GLY A 93 -1.15 -4.94 -9.73
N PRO A 94 -1.81 -4.09 -8.92
CA PRO A 94 -3.05 -3.43 -9.31
C PRO A 94 -2.88 -2.54 -10.56
N PHE A 95 -1.77 -1.80 -10.67
CA PHE A 95 -1.51 -0.96 -11.86
C PHE A 95 -1.22 -1.77 -13.12
N GLN A 96 -0.52 -2.91 -12.96
CA GLN A 96 -0.25 -3.80 -14.08
C GLN A 96 -1.53 -4.50 -14.54
N LEU A 97 -2.40 -4.88 -13.59
CA LEU A 97 -3.71 -5.44 -13.88
C LEU A 97 -4.62 -4.40 -14.57
N LEU A 98 -4.60 -3.15 -14.12
CA LEU A 98 -5.34 -2.05 -14.75
C LEU A 98 -4.91 -1.85 -16.21
N ASP A 99 -3.61 -1.86 -16.48
CA ASP A 99 -3.10 -1.79 -17.85
C ASP A 99 -3.47 -3.02 -18.69
N TYR A 100 -3.53 -4.21 -18.08
CA TYR A 100 -3.91 -5.44 -18.77
C TYR A 100 -5.41 -5.47 -19.13
N VAL A 101 -6.28 -5.08 -18.19
CA VAL A 101 -7.74 -5.00 -18.41
C VAL A 101 -8.10 -3.86 -19.36
N GLY A 102 -7.38 -2.74 -19.26
CA GLY A 102 -7.60 -1.53 -20.04
C GLY A 102 -8.11 -0.38 -19.18
N LEU A 103 -7.45 0.78 -19.30
CA LEU A 103 -7.80 1.97 -18.53
C LEU A 103 -9.11 2.60 -18.99
N ASP A 104 -9.44 2.49 -20.27
CA ASP A 104 -10.71 2.95 -20.83
C ASP A 104 -11.90 2.11 -20.37
N THR A 105 -11.74 0.78 -20.32
CA THR A 105 -12.73 -0.14 -19.76
C THR A 105 -12.99 0.18 -18.29
N THR A 106 -11.91 0.39 -17.52
CA THR A 106 -12.01 0.71 -16.10
C THR A 106 -12.67 2.07 -15.88
N SER A 107 -12.30 3.09 -16.66
CA SER A 107 -12.91 4.42 -16.61
C SER A 107 -14.41 4.31 -16.93
N PHE A 108 -14.79 3.63 -18.00
CA PHE A 108 -16.19 3.45 -18.39
C PHE A 108 -17.05 2.83 -17.27
N ILE A 109 -16.55 1.76 -16.64
CA ILE A 109 -17.25 1.10 -15.52
C ILE A 109 -17.39 2.05 -14.33
N THR A 110 -16.30 2.74 -13.96
CA THR A 110 -16.27 3.62 -12.80
C THR A 110 -17.22 4.81 -12.97
N HIS A 111 -17.25 5.43 -14.16
CA HIS A 111 -18.20 6.50 -14.49
C HIS A 111 -19.65 6.01 -14.51
N GLY A 112 -19.89 4.75 -14.91
CA GLY A 112 -21.20 4.11 -14.80
C GLY A 112 -21.64 3.98 -13.34
N TRP A 113 -20.78 3.46 -12.47
CA TRP A 113 -21.09 3.32 -11.04
C TRP A 113 -21.23 4.65 -10.32
N ALA A 114 -20.41 5.64 -10.65
CA ALA A 114 -20.53 6.99 -10.08
C ALA A 114 -21.88 7.65 -10.43
N ARG A 115 -22.43 7.35 -11.61
CA ARG A 115 -23.75 7.82 -12.03
C ARG A 115 -24.88 7.14 -11.26
N ASP A 116 -24.79 5.83 -11.10
CA ASP A 116 -25.85 5.03 -10.47
C ASP A 116 -25.82 5.12 -8.94
N TYR A 117 -24.64 5.40 -8.37
CA TYR A 117 -24.39 5.44 -6.92
C TYR A 117 -23.53 6.66 -6.53
N PRO A 118 -24.04 7.89 -6.68
CA PRO A 118 -23.26 9.11 -6.48
C PRO A 118 -22.80 9.30 -5.03
N ASP A 119 -23.51 8.74 -4.06
CA ASP A 119 -23.20 8.89 -2.63
C ASP A 119 -22.08 7.94 -2.16
N VAL A 120 -21.65 6.98 -2.99
CA VAL A 120 -20.59 6.03 -2.66
C VAL A 120 -19.24 6.59 -3.09
N GLU A 121 -18.47 7.09 -2.13
CA GLU A 121 -17.14 7.69 -2.37
C GLU A 121 -16.17 6.73 -3.09
N LEU A 122 -16.28 5.42 -2.85
CA LEU A 122 -15.44 4.39 -3.46
C LEU A 122 -15.59 4.29 -4.98
N PHE A 123 -16.72 4.75 -5.53
CA PHE A 123 -17.01 4.67 -6.97
C PHE A 123 -16.70 5.95 -7.72
N GLN A 124 -16.17 6.97 -7.03
CA GLN A 124 -15.83 8.23 -7.68
C GLN A 124 -14.69 8.03 -8.68
N PRO A 125 -14.80 8.57 -9.90
CA PRO A 125 -13.77 8.42 -10.93
C PRO A 125 -12.43 8.98 -10.49
N VAL A 126 -11.35 8.31 -10.90
CA VAL A 126 -9.99 8.72 -10.57
C VAL A 126 -9.42 9.54 -11.72
N LYS A 127 -9.13 10.82 -11.45
CA LYS A 127 -8.63 11.77 -12.45
C LYS A 127 -7.43 11.25 -13.26
N SER A 128 -6.51 10.54 -12.62
CA SER A 128 -5.31 10.02 -13.30
C SER A 128 -5.61 8.95 -14.36
N ILE A 129 -6.72 8.21 -14.21
CA ILE A 129 -7.17 7.23 -15.20
C ILE A 129 -7.79 7.98 -16.39
N ASP A 130 -8.67 8.94 -16.13
CA ASP A 130 -9.35 9.71 -17.18
C ASP A 130 -8.35 10.49 -18.04
N GLU A 131 -7.39 11.19 -17.42
CA GLU A 131 -6.32 11.89 -18.13
C GLU A 131 -5.47 10.96 -19.01
N LYS A 132 -5.30 9.68 -18.63
CA LYS A 132 -4.58 8.69 -19.44
C LYS A 132 -5.40 8.22 -20.64
N VAL A 133 -6.68 7.97 -20.44
CA VAL A 133 -7.61 7.58 -21.49
C VAL A 133 -7.72 8.68 -22.54
N GLU A 134 -7.81 9.95 -22.13
CA GLU A 134 -7.82 11.12 -23.02
C GLU A 134 -6.54 11.22 -23.88
N ARG A 135 -5.39 10.78 -23.36
CA ARG A 135 -4.11 10.72 -24.10
C ARG A 135 -3.98 9.47 -24.98
N GLY A 136 -4.97 8.58 -25.02
CA GLY A 136 -4.90 7.30 -25.72
C GLY A 136 -3.98 6.27 -25.04
N GLU A 137 -3.56 6.51 -23.79
CA GLU A 137 -2.74 5.60 -22.98
C GLU A 137 -3.67 4.59 -22.29
N MET A 138 -4.22 3.63 -23.04
CA MET A 138 -5.24 2.69 -22.57
C MET A 138 -4.69 1.39 -21.93
N GLY A 139 -3.38 1.27 -21.73
CA GLY A 139 -2.74 0.08 -21.16
C GLY A 139 -2.02 -0.78 -22.21
N ALA A 140 -2.00 -2.11 -21.99
CA ALA A 140 -1.27 -3.05 -22.83
C ALA A 140 -1.72 -3.02 -24.30
N LYS A 141 -3.02 -2.82 -24.54
CA LYS A 141 -3.60 -2.79 -25.89
C LYS A 141 -3.16 -1.59 -26.75
N SER A 142 -2.73 -0.50 -26.14
CA SER A 142 -2.22 0.70 -26.81
C SER A 142 -0.69 0.82 -26.70
N GLY A 143 -0.01 -0.18 -26.14
CA GLY A 143 1.43 -0.15 -25.88
C GLY A 143 1.85 0.74 -24.70
N LYS A 144 0.91 1.42 -24.03
CA LYS A 144 1.22 2.35 -22.93
C LYS A 144 0.00 2.60 -22.04
N GLY A 145 0.20 2.52 -20.73
CA GLY A 145 -0.76 2.89 -19.68
C GLY A 145 -0.03 3.51 -18.48
N TYR A 146 -0.13 2.89 -17.30
CA TYR A 146 0.77 3.16 -16.16
C TYR A 146 2.21 2.72 -16.44
N TYR A 147 2.37 1.64 -17.19
CA TYR A 147 3.65 1.13 -17.67
C TYR A 147 3.75 1.25 -19.20
N GLU A 148 4.96 1.16 -19.72
CA GLU A 148 5.21 0.95 -21.15
C GLU A 148 5.15 -0.54 -21.46
N HIS A 149 4.44 -0.90 -22.52
CA HIS A 149 4.24 -2.29 -22.95
C HIS A 149 4.85 -2.47 -24.34
N LYS A 150 5.68 -3.51 -24.49
CA LYS A 150 6.37 -3.83 -25.75
C LYS A 150 5.56 -4.81 -26.60
#